data_AF-A0A225X035-F1
#
_entry.id   AF-A0A225X035-F1
#
_cell.length_a   1.000
_cell.length_b   1.000
_cell.length_c   1.000
_cell.angle_alpha   90.00
_cell.angle_beta   90.00
_cell.angle_gamma   90.00
#
_symmetry.space_group_name_H-M   'P 1'
#
loop_
_entity.id
_entity.type
_entity.pdbx_description
1 polymer ?
#
loop_
_entity_poly.entity_id
_entity_poly.type
_entity_poly.pdbx_seq_one_letter_code
_entity_poly.pdbx_strand_id
1 'polypeptide(L)'
;MAFPYPVNTRMTARNVEKVQFERRRQEMEHTALYKFAQGNQLQALQNQSDNNVASRRRTNLAAQLSAERMLEESHTRKISERQRATRERQQNEALAHALETTKKAQEQQEREVQRICEASEELRELEGFLKTAYMNKERATQQLERETLVALDRQREVAIEQQMEYDRQRALVEMQNQELKKRVEAEQGKQVLQSQMLLRQDLRREAQMEAEMERLKIEKIIQQVEEEDAAELVQRAKSREQTREMIEQTHRERAKAKQEQIDTLRREDEAIAEYQRRVREREADIKAASEVKKAHEDAMFRAVEAEIQAKMREEEEIERLRDELWEEELLQKKRAQEEEKIAAKQQAKEEMMRSNEMQMQLKQELLVRQRADEEAFNEMLKERFRSDERREMELAAFRRKQREQFVDEIARHRDLKQEMVQAELQHERCERERQEQDENYRRQVVEAAKQRLLREHADVLQGYLPRALRPSSSSASGGSIFR
;
A
#
# COMPACT_ATOMS: atom_id res chain seq x y z
N MET A 1 -59.19 -41.58 -107.94
CA MET A 1 -60.57 -42.00 -108.29
C MET A 1 -61.31 -40.83 -108.95
N ALA A 2 -62.50 -41.05 -109.52
CA ALA A 2 -63.27 -40.04 -110.28
C ALA A 2 -64.79 -40.33 -110.24
N PHE A 3 -65.60 -39.45 -110.86
CA PHE A 3 -67.08 -39.46 -110.88
C PHE A 3 -67.70 -39.14 -109.49
N PRO A 4 -69.03 -39.03 -109.27
CA PRO A 4 -70.20 -39.34 -110.11
C PRO A 4 -70.57 -38.23 -111.13
N TYR A 5 -71.82 -38.21 -111.61
CA TYR A 5 -72.41 -37.22 -112.54
C TYR A 5 -73.83 -36.82 -112.08
N PRO A 6 -74.37 -35.63 -112.47
CA PRO A 6 -75.58 -35.06 -111.85
C PRO A 6 -76.91 -35.23 -112.63
N VAL A 7 -76.87 -35.68 -113.89
CA VAL A 7 -77.98 -35.88 -114.87
C VAL A 7 -79.37 -36.21 -114.27
N ASN A 8 -79.69 -37.39 -113.73
CA ASN A 8 -78.92 -38.55 -113.23
C ASN A 8 -77.68 -38.98 -114.05
N THR A 9 -77.77 -40.02 -114.91
CA THR A 9 -77.12 -40.11 -116.27
C THR A 9 -77.14 -41.52 -116.90
N ARG A 10 -77.18 -42.60 -116.12
CA ARG A 10 -77.17 -44.01 -116.58
C ARG A 10 -75.86 -44.45 -117.29
N MET A 11 -75.98 -45.25 -118.36
CA MET A 11 -74.98 -46.10 -119.01
C MET A 11 -75.55 -46.46 -120.42
N THR A 12 -74.79 -46.84 -121.45
CA THR A 12 -73.32 -46.95 -121.59
C THR A 12 -72.92 -48.31 -122.18
N ALA A 13 -71.67 -48.72 -121.95
CA ALA A 13 -71.03 -49.98 -122.36
C ALA A 13 -69.76 -50.11 -121.48
N ARG A 14 -68.59 -50.52 -122.01
CA ARG A 14 -67.34 -50.34 -121.22
C ARG A 14 -66.99 -48.87 -121.06
N ASN A 15 -66.45 -48.06 -122.00
CA ASN A 15 -66.34 -48.02 -123.47
C ASN A 15 -66.09 -49.29 -124.31
N VAL A 16 -65.19 -49.19 -125.30
CA VAL A 16 -63.84 -49.84 -125.44
C VAL A 16 -62.77 -49.68 -124.34
N GLU A 17 -61.52 -49.98 -124.78
CA GLU A 17 -60.14 -49.84 -124.25
C GLU A 17 -59.84 -48.54 -123.46
N LYS A 18 -60.74 -47.55 -123.50
CA LYS A 18 -60.61 -46.37 -122.65
C LYS A 18 -60.48 -46.72 -121.16
N VAL A 19 -60.83 -47.90 -120.62
CA VAL A 19 -60.55 -48.18 -119.18
C VAL A 19 -59.06 -48.28 -118.93
N GLN A 20 -58.26 -48.78 -119.87
CA GLN A 20 -56.79 -48.79 -119.75
C GLN A 20 -56.21 -47.39 -119.96
N PHE A 21 -56.69 -46.65 -120.97
CA PHE A 21 -56.28 -45.26 -121.17
C PHE A 21 -56.70 -44.35 -119.99
N GLU A 22 -57.89 -44.57 -119.44
CA GLU A 22 -58.41 -44.01 -118.18
C GLU A 22 -57.60 -44.51 -116.99
N ARG A 23 -57.11 -45.76 -116.94
CA ARG A 23 -56.36 -46.30 -115.78
C ARG A 23 -54.91 -45.82 -115.74
N ARG A 24 -54.18 -45.78 -116.86
CA ARG A 24 -52.84 -45.14 -116.89
C ARG A 24 -52.95 -43.63 -116.68
N ARG A 25 -53.96 -42.99 -117.26
CA ARG A 25 -54.28 -41.59 -116.97
C ARG A 25 -54.65 -41.41 -115.48
N GLN A 26 -55.40 -42.32 -114.88
CA GLN A 26 -55.70 -42.33 -113.44
C GLN A 26 -54.49 -42.65 -112.57
N GLU A 27 -53.51 -43.46 -113.00
CA GLU A 27 -52.28 -43.77 -112.25
C GLU A 27 -51.26 -42.62 -112.34
N MET A 28 -51.18 -41.95 -113.49
CA MET A 28 -50.47 -40.68 -113.65
C MET A 28 -51.15 -39.57 -112.85
N GLU A 29 -52.48 -39.47 -112.89
CA GLU A 29 -53.26 -38.58 -112.02
C GLU A 29 -53.08 -39.00 -110.55
N HIS A 30 -53.02 -40.29 -110.18
CA HIS A 30 -52.81 -40.74 -108.79
C HIS A 30 -51.40 -40.44 -108.28
N THR A 31 -50.37 -40.58 -109.11
CA THR A 31 -48.99 -40.27 -108.72
C THR A 31 -48.72 -38.77 -108.73
N ALA A 32 -49.33 -38.00 -109.65
CA ALA A 32 -49.32 -36.54 -109.62
C ALA A 32 -50.11 -36.01 -108.42
N LEU A 33 -51.29 -36.56 -108.11
CA LEU A 33 -52.08 -36.23 -106.92
C LEU A 33 -51.38 -36.68 -105.64
N TYR A 34 -50.66 -37.81 -105.62
CA TYR A 34 -49.88 -38.22 -104.45
C TYR A 34 -48.70 -37.27 -104.23
N LYS A 35 -47.96 -36.90 -105.28
CA LYS A 35 -46.90 -35.87 -105.20
C LYS A 35 -47.45 -34.50 -104.81
N PHE A 36 -48.62 -34.11 -105.30
CA PHE A 36 -49.28 -32.85 -104.95
C PHE A 36 -49.82 -32.87 -103.52
N ALA A 37 -50.40 -33.98 -103.06
CA ALA A 37 -50.84 -34.15 -101.67
C ALA A 37 -49.67 -34.20 -100.70
N GLN A 38 -48.59 -34.91 -101.04
CA GLN A 38 -47.33 -34.90 -100.28
C GLN A 38 -46.70 -33.51 -100.26
N GLY A 39 -46.70 -32.80 -101.40
CA GLY A 39 -46.26 -31.41 -101.51
C GLY A 39 -47.08 -30.47 -100.63
N ASN A 40 -48.41 -30.56 -100.69
CA ASN A 40 -49.32 -29.80 -99.82
C ASN A 40 -49.16 -30.17 -98.35
N GLN A 41 -48.87 -31.43 -98.01
CA GLN A 41 -48.63 -31.85 -96.63
C GLN A 41 -47.31 -31.30 -96.10
N LEU A 42 -46.24 -31.32 -96.91
CA LEU A 42 -44.96 -30.67 -96.59
C LEU A 42 -45.14 -29.15 -96.49
N GLN A 43 -45.89 -28.53 -97.40
CA GLN A 43 -46.19 -27.11 -97.35
C GLN A 43 -47.06 -26.75 -96.14
N ALA A 44 -48.00 -27.60 -95.73
CA ALA A 44 -48.81 -27.41 -94.53
C ALA A 44 -47.95 -27.52 -93.26
N LEU A 45 -47.03 -28.49 -93.19
CA LEU A 45 -46.05 -28.59 -92.11
C LEU A 45 -45.09 -27.39 -92.09
N GLN A 46 -44.67 -26.90 -93.26
CA GLN A 46 -43.84 -25.71 -93.39
C GLN A 46 -44.60 -24.46 -92.93
N ASN A 47 -45.84 -24.24 -93.38
CA ASN A 47 -46.70 -23.15 -92.93
C ASN A 47 -46.99 -23.21 -91.41
N GLN A 48 -47.19 -24.41 -90.85
CA GLN A 48 -47.29 -24.61 -89.39
C GLN A 48 -45.96 -24.27 -88.70
N SER A 49 -44.82 -24.65 -89.29
CA SER A 49 -43.50 -24.30 -88.78
C SER A 49 -43.24 -22.80 -88.85
N ASP A 50 -43.70 -22.10 -89.90
CA ASP A 50 -43.56 -20.65 -90.07
C ASP A 50 -44.43 -19.86 -89.08
N ASN A 51 -45.66 -20.31 -88.84
CA ASN A 51 -46.50 -19.83 -87.75
C ASN A 51 -45.81 -20.04 -86.37
N ASN A 52 -45.18 -21.20 -86.18
CA ASN A 52 -44.37 -21.47 -84.99
C ASN A 52 -43.07 -20.64 -84.95
N VAL A 53 -42.48 -20.25 -86.09
CA VAL A 53 -41.33 -19.34 -86.15
C VAL A 53 -41.74 -17.93 -85.71
N ALA A 54 -42.90 -17.44 -86.12
CA ALA A 54 -43.42 -16.16 -85.62
C ALA A 54 -43.67 -16.21 -84.10
N SER A 55 -44.23 -17.31 -83.59
CA SER A 55 -44.40 -17.54 -82.14
C SER A 55 -43.05 -17.61 -81.41
N ARG A 56 -42.10 -18.43 -81.90
CA ARG A 56 -40.74 -18.58 -81.35
C ARG A 56 -39.95 -17.27 -81.36
N ARG A 57 -40.09 -16.44 -82.41
CA ARG A 57 -39.47 -15.11 -82.44
C ARG A 57 -40.05 -14.20 -81.35
N ARG A 58 -41.37 -14.23 -81.12
CA ARG A 58 -42.01 -13.49 -80.02
C ARG A 58 -41.57 -14.00 -78.65
N THR A 59 -41.51 -15.33 -78.43
CA THR A 59 -41.04 -15.88 -77.15
C THR A 59 -39.56 -15.61 -76.91
N ASN A 60 -38.71 -15.67 -77.95
CA ASN A 60 -37.29 -15.37 -77.83
C ASN A 60 -37.04 -13.89 -77.56
N LEU A 61 -37.78 -12.99 -78.22
CA LEU A 61 -37.72 -11.55 -77.95
C LEU A 61 -38.22 -11.22 -76.54
N ALA A 62 -39.32 -11.85 -76.09
CA ALA A 62 -39.81 -11.71 -74.73
C ALA A 62 -38.80 -12.26 -73.70
N ALA A 63 -38.13 -13.38 -74.00
CA ALA A 63 -37.07 -13.93 -73.17
C ALA A 63 -35.85 -13.01 -73.11
N GLN A 64 -35.41 -12.43 -74.23
CA GLN A 64 -34.34 -11.43 -74.30
C GLN A 64 -34.68 -10.20 -73.45
N LEU A 65 -35.85 -9.58 -73.67
CA LEU A 65 -36.31 -8.44 -72.89
C LEU A 65 -36.46 -8.78 -71.39
N SER A 66 -36.85 -10.01 -71.05
CA SER A 66 -36.90 -10.45 -69.64
C SER A 66 -35.50 -10.64 -69.03
N ALA A 67 -34.54 -11.13 -69.81
CA ALA A 67 -33.16 -11.31 -69.38
C ALA A 67 -32.45 -9.95 -69.21
N GLU A 68 -32.67 -9.01 -70.14
CA GLU A 68 -32.21 -7.62 -70.04
C GLU A 68 -32.75 -6.96 -68.77
N ARG A 69 -34.07 -7.02 -68.52
CA ARG A 69 -34.68 -6.51 -67.28
C ARG A 69 -34.11 -7.17 -66.02
N MET A 70 -33.92 -8.49 -66.01
CA MET A 70 -33.32 -9.20 -64.87
C MET A 70 -31.86 -8.78 -64.63
N LEU A 71 -31.10 -8.48 -65.69
CA LEU A 71 -29.74 -7.95 -65.57
C LEU A 71 -29.75 -6.51 -65.05
N GLU A 72 -30.60 -5.63 -65.56
CA GLU A 72 -30.82 -4.26 -65.08
C GLU A 72 -31.25 -4.23 -63.61
N GLU A 73 -32.21 -5.07 -63.21
CA GLU A 73 -32.62 -5.26 -61.82
C GLU A 73 -31.46 -5.76 -60.96
N SER A 74 -30.67 -6.73 -61.43
CA SER A 74 -29.50 -7.21 -60.69
C SER A 74 -28.43 -6.12 -60.52
N HIS A 75 -28.28 -5.24 -61.51
CA HIS A 75 -27.30 -4.16 -61.51
C HIS A 75 -27.74 -3.02 -60.57
N THR A 76 -29.00 -2.60 -60.66
CA THR A 76 -29.59 -1.59 -59.76
C THR A 76 -29.62 -2.08 -58.31
N ARG A 77 -29.95 -3.36 -58.05
CA ARG A 77 -29.84 -3.99 -56.72
C ARG A 77 -28.40 -3.90 -56.20
N LYS A 78 -27.39 -4.35 -56.96
CA LYS A 78 -25.97 -4.26 -56.59
C LYS A 78 -25.48 -2.82 -56.33
N ILE A 79 -25.96 -1.84 -57.10
CA ILE A 79 -25.68 -0.41 -56.83
C ILE A 79 -26.31 0.01 -55.50
N SER A 80 -27.58 -0.33 -55.26
CA SER A 80 -28.27 0.01 -54.02
C SER A 80 -27.64 -0.65 -52.79
N GLU A 81 -27.17 -1.90 -52.91
CA GLU A 81 -26.43 -2.63 -51.88
C GLU A 81 -25.09 -1.96 -51.58
N ARG A 82 -24.32 -1.57 -52.62
CA ARG A 82 -23.08 -0.79 -52.44
C ARG A 82 -23.34 0.55 -51.75
N GLN A 83 -24.41 1.26 -52.12
CA GLN A 83 -24.78 2.52 -51.48
C GLN A 83 -25.27 2.35 -50.03
N ARG A 84 -25.93 1.23 -49.70
CA ARG A 84 -26.27 0.89 -48.31
C ARG A 84 -25.01 0.56 -47.51
N ALA A 85 -24.17 -0.33 -48.02
CA ALA A 85 -22.91 -0.71 -47.37
C ALA A 85 -21.94 0.46 -47.15
N THR A 86 -21.88 1.45 -48.06
CA THR A 86 -21.08 2.66 -47.84
C THR A 86 -21.67 3.57 -46.78
N ARG A 87 -23.01 3.74 -46.74
CA ARG A 87 -23.69 4.50 -45.66
C ARG A 87 -23.54 3.82 -44.31
N GLU A 88 -23.68 2.50 -44.24
CA GLU A 88 -23.47 1.70 -43.03
C GLU A 88 -22.03 1.82 -42.54
N ARG A 89 -21.03 1.76 -43.42
CA ARG A 89 -19.62 2.03 -43.06
C ARG A 89 -19.42 3.44 -42.50
N GLN A 90 -19.92 4.47 -43.18
CA GLN A 90 -19.83 5.87 -42.72
C GLN A 90 -20.51 6.07 -41.36
N GLN A 91 -21.67 5.44 -41.13
CA GLN A 91 -22.35 5.47 -39.84
C GLN A 91 -21.55 4.74 -38.76
N ASN A 92 -21.00 3.56 -39.06
CA ASN A 92 -20.17 2.80 -38.12
C ASN A 92 -18.85 3.53 -37.80
N GLU A 93 -18.22 4.18 -38.77
CA GLU A 93 -17.02 5.01 -38.59
C GLU A 93 -17.32 6.24 -37.72
N ALA A 94 -18.43 6.94 -37.98
CA ALA A 94 -18.87 8.07 -37.16
C ALA A 94 -19.22 7.65 -35.72
N LEU A 95 -19.91 6.52 -35.55
CA LEU A 95 -20.21 5.93 -34.24
C LEU A 95 -18.93 5.49 -33.51
N ALA A 96 -17.99 4.84 -34.20
CA ALA A 96 -16.70 4.46 -33.63
C ALA A 96 -15.91 5.69 -33.16
N HIS A 97 -15.86 6.76 -33.95
CA HIS A 97 -15.22 8.01 -33.57
C HIS A 97 -15.93 8.70 -32.38
N ALA A 98 -17.26 8.66 -32.32
CA ALA A 98 -18.02 9.17 -31.17
C ALA A 98 -17.76 8.34 -29.89
N LEU A 99 -17.67 7.01 -30.01
CA LEU A 99 -17.31 6.12 -28.90
C LEU A 99 -15.85 6.27 -28.46
N GLU A 100 -14.92 6.53 -29.39
CA GLU A 100 -13.53 6.82 -29.05
C GLU A 100 -13.37 8.18 -28.36
N THR A 101 -14.05 9.22 -28.84
CA THR A 101 -13.97 10.56 -28.23
C THR A 101 -14.60 10.59 -26.84
N THR A 102 -15.74 9.92 -26.65
CA THR A 102 -16.33 9.76 -25.30
C THR A 102 -15.45 8.94 -24.36
N LYS A 103 -14.85 7.82 -24.82
CA LYS A 103 -13.87 7.06 -24.02
C LYS A 103 -12.62 7.88 -23.69
N LYS A 104 -12.04 8.61 -24.65
CA LYS A 104 -10.87 9.48 -24.41
C LYS A 104 -11.19 10.58 -23.39
N ALA A 105 -12.41 11.14 -23.42
CA ALA A 105 -12.87 12.11 -22.42
C ALA A 105 -13.06 11.47 -21.03
N GLN A 106 -13.63 10.27 -20.95
CA GLN A 106 -13.74 9.49 -19.70
C GLN A 106 -12.35 9.17 -19.13
N GLU A 107 -11.42 8.64 -19.93
CA GLU A 107 -10.04 8.38 -19.50
C GLU A 107 -9.31 9.65 -19.03
N GLN A 108 -9.56 10.80 -19.67
CA GLN A 108 -9.01 12.08 -19.24
C GLN A 108 -9.56 12.51 -17.88
N GLN A 109 -10.89 12.41 -17.69
CA GLN A 109 -11.54 12.70 -16.41
C GLN A 109 -11.07 11.74 -15.30
N GLU A 110 -10.95 10.44 -15.58
CA GLU A 110 -10.43 9.46 -14.62
C GLU A 110 -8.98 9.75 -14.23
N ARG A 111 -8.11 10.09 -15.20
CA ARG A 111 -6.71 10.47 -14.93
C ARG A 111 -6.57 11.83 -14.24
N GLU A 112 -7.55 12.71 -14.40
CA GLU A 112 -7.62 13.99 -13.68
C GLU A 112 -8.05 13.75 -12.23
N VAL A 113 -9.14 12.99 -12.01
CA VAL A 113 -9.59 12.55 -10.69
C VAL A 113 -8.48 11.78 -9.95
N GLN A 114 -7.79 10.85 -10.60
CA GLN A 114 -6.63 10.14 -10.02
C GLN A 114 -5.54 11.12 -9.58
N ARG A 115 -5.12 12.06 -10.45
CA ARG A 115 -4.11 13.06 -10.09
C ARG A 115 -4.54 13.99 -8.96
N ILE A 116 -5.81 14.40 -8.91
CA ILE A 116 -6.37 15.18 -7.80
C ILE A 116 -6.31 14.37 -6.51
N CYS A 117 -6.70 13.09 -6.54
CA CYS A 117 -6.66 12.21 -5.38
C CYS A 117 -5.23 11.96 -4.87
N GLU A 118 -4.28 11.61 -5.75
CA GLU A 118 -2.87 11.35 -5.40
C GLU A 118 -2.15 12.59 -4.85
N ALA A 119 -2.47 13.77 -5.39
CA ALA A 119 -1.93 15.04 -4.96
C ALA A 119 -2.56 15.55 -3.64
N SER A 120 -3.76 15.10 -3.29
CA SER A 120 -4.45 15.56 -2.09
C SER A 120 -3.83 15.01 -0.79
N GLU A 121 -3.51 15.91 0.13
CA GLU A 121 -2.93 15.56 1.42
C GLU A 121 -3.97 14.86 2.32
N GLU A 122 -5.23 15.33 2.29
CA GLU A 122 -6.33 14.74 3.07
C GLU A 122 -6.53 13.25 2.82
N LEU A 123 -6.51 12.79 1.56
CA LEU A 123 -6.69 11.37 1.24
C LEU A 123 -5.48 10.55 1.71
N ARG A 124 -4.28 11.10 1.64
CA ARG A 124 -3.05 10.45 2.13
C ARG A 124 -3.06 10.31 3.65
N GLU A 125 -3.55 11.31 4.38
CA GLU A 125 -3.78 11.23 5.82
C GLU A 125 -4.84 10.18 6.17
N LEU A 126 -5.98 10.17 5.45
CA LEU A 126 -7.04 9.18 5.61
C LEU A 126 -6.53 7.75 5.38
N GLU A 127 -5.73 7.51 4.33
CA GLU A 127 -5.05 6.23 4.12
C GLU A 127 -4.13 5.87 5.29
N GLY A 128 -3.42 6.84 5.87
CA GLY A 128 -2.61 6.65 7.08
C GLY A 128 -3.46 6.21 8.27
N PHE A 129 -4.58 6.87 8.52
CA PHE A 129 -5.55 6.49 9.55
C PHE A 129 -6.17 5.11 9.29
N LEU A 130 -6.47 4.77 8.04
CA LEU A 130 -6.97 3.44 7.67
C LEU A 130 -5.92 2.36 7.92
N LYS A 131 -4.67 2.57 7.48
CA LYS A 131 -3.54 1.65 7.71
C LYS A 131 -3.30 1.42 9.21
N THR A 132 -3.30 2.48 10.03
CA THR A 132 -3.17 2.34 11.49
C THR A 132 -4.36 1.64 12.14
N ALA A 133 -5.58 1.84 11.65
CA ALA A 133 -6.77 1.13 12.10
C ALA A 133 -6.73 -0.38 11.73
N TYR A 134 -6.22 -0.74 10.55
CA TYR A 134 -5.94 -2.14 10.19
C TYR A 134 -4.91 -2.77 11.14
N MET A 135 -3.77 -2.11 11.38
CA MET A 135 -2.75 -2.59 12.32
C MET A 135 -3.29 -2.73 13.76
N ASN A 136 -4.19 -1.83 14.19
CA ASN A 136 -4.82 -1.91 15.50
C ASN A 136 -5.83 -3.08 15.59
N LYS A 137 -6.59 -3.34 14.51
CA LYS A 137 -7.46 -4.51 14.41
C LYS A 137 -6.65 -5.81 14.47
N GLU A 138 -5.57 -5.90 13.70
CA GLU A 138 -4.67 -7.05 13.68
C GLU A 138 -4.00 -7.27 15.05
N ARG A 139 -3.54 -6.19 15.70
CA ARG A 139 -2.99 -6.27 17.07
C ARG A 139 -4.04 -6.78 18.07
N ALA A 140 -5.29 -6.37 17.94
CA ALA A 140 -6.37 -6.86 18.80
C ALA A 140 -6.68 -8.34 18.55
N THR A 141 -6.66 -8.82 17.30
CA THR A 141 -6.81 -10.26 17.01
C THR A 141 -5.63 -11.06 17.53
N GLN A 142 -4.38 -10.59 17.36
CA GLN A 142 -3.18 -11.23 17.92
C GLN A 142 -3.20 -11.27 19.46
N GLN A 143 -3.74 -10.23 20.12
CA GLN A 143 -3.94 -10.22 21.57
C GLN A 143 -4.96 -11.28 22.01
N LEU A 144 -6.12 -11.35 21.35
CA LEU A 144 -7.12 -12.38 21.62
C LEU A 144 -6.58 -13.80 21.38
N GLU A 145 -5.87 -14.03 20.26
CA GLU A 145 -5.19 -15.29 19.97
C GLU A 145 -4.20 -15.67 21.09
N ARG A 146 -3.33 -14.73 21.50
CA ARG A 146 -2.40 -14.94 22.61
C ARG A 146 -3.12 -15.25 23.93
N GLU A 147 -4.21 -14.56 24.24
CA GLU A 147 -5.02 -14.83 25.43
C GLU A 147 -5.66 -16.22 25.38
N THR A 148 -6.17 -16.65 24.23
CA THR A 148 -6.71 -18.01 24.06
C THR A 148 -5.65 -19.10 24.17
N LEU A 149 -4.44 -18.88 23.64
CA LEU A 149 -3.31 -19.80 23.79
C LEU A 149 -2.87 -19.90 25.26
N VAL A 150 -2.72 -18.78 25.95
CA VAL A 150 -2.38 -18.75 27.39
C VAL A 150 -3.48 -19.42 28.23
N ALA A 151 -4.76 -19.27 27.87
CA ALA A 151 -5.84 -19.98 28.54
C ALA A 151 -5.79 -21.50 28.30
N LEU A 152 -5.47 -21.93 27.07
CA LEU A 152 -5.30 -23.34 26.71
C LEU A 152 -4.09 -23.97 27.44
N ASP A 153 -2.97 -23.27 27.50
CA ASP A 153 -1.76 -23.76 28.18
C ASP A 153 -1.96 -23.86 29.69
N ARG A 154 -2.64 -22.89 30.33
CA ARG A 154 -3.09 -23.01 31.73
C ARG A 154 -3.99 -24.23 31.96
N GLN A 155 -4.92 -24.53 31.02
CA GLN A 155 -5.76 -25.73 31.13
C GLN A 155 -4.93 -27.02 31.02
N ARG A 156 -3.88 -27.03 30.18
CA ARG A 156 -2.93 -28.15 30.08
C ARG A 156 -2.10 -28.31 31.35
N GLU A 157 -1.56 -27.22 31.90
CA GLU A 157 -0.81 -27.21 33.16
C GLU A 157 -1.66 -27.80 34.30
N VAL A 158 -2.88 -27.31 34.49
CA VAL A 158 -3.82 -27.83 35.51
C VAL A 158 -4.15 -29.31 35.28
N ALA A 159 -4.29 -29.77 34.04
CA ALA A 159 -4.52 -31.19 33.74
C ALA A 159 -3.29 -32.07 34.07
N ILE A 160 -2.07 -31.57 33.84
CA ILE A 160 -0.82 -32.25 34.20
C ILE A 160 -0.65 -32.28 35.73
N GLU A 161 -0.93 -31.19 36.43
CA GLU A 161 -0.94 -31.13 37.89
C GLU A 161 -1.89 -32.16 38.50
N GLN A 162 -3.13 -32.23 38.01
CA GLN A 162 -4.12 -33.23 38.45
C GLN A 162 -3.65 -34.67 38.20
N GLN A 163 -2.98 -34.94 37.07
CA GLN A 163 -2.39 -36.26 36.79
C GLN A 163 -1.23 -36.58 37.76
N MET A 164 -0.33 -35.62 38.00
CA MET A 164 0.78 -35.79 38.96
C MET A 164 0.29 -35.99 40.40
N GLU A 165 -0.77 -35.29 40.82
CA GLU A 165 -1.39 -35.49 42.12
C GLU A 165 -2.06 -36.87 42.22
N TYR A 166 -2.76 -37.32 41.18
CA TYR A 166 -3.36 -38.65 41.11
C TYR A 166 -2.29 -39.75 41.21
N ASP A 167 -1.22 -39.66 40.42
CA ASP A 167 -0.12 -40.64 40.45
C ASP A 167 0.62 -40.62 41.80
N ARG A 168 0.79 -39.44 42.41
CA ARG A 168 1.33 -39.33 43.78
C ARG A 168 0.43 -40.01 44.82
N GLN A 169 -0.88 -39.79 44.77
CA GLN A 169 -1.84 -40.43 45.67
C GLN A 169 -1.82 -41.95 45.49
N ARG A 170 -1.82 -42.41 44.23
CA ARG A 170 -1.72 -43.83 43.88
C ARG A 170 -0.42 -44.45 44.40
N ALA A 171 0.73 -43.81 44.21
CA ALA A 171 2.02 -44.29 44.71
C ALA A 171 2.05 -44.38 46.24
N LEU A 172 1.43 -43.43 46.96
CA LEU A 172 1.29 -43.49 48.42
C LEU A 172 0.43 -44.69 48.87
N VAL A 173 -0.68 -44.96 48.17
CA VAL A 173 -1.54 -46.13 48.44
C VAL A 173 -0.80 -47.44 48.11
N GLU A 174 -0.04 -47.49 47.01
CA GLU A 174 0.79 -48.66 46.67
C GLU A 174 1.89 -48.90 47.72
N MET A 175 2.55 -47.85 48.23
CA MET A 175 3.53 -47.95 49.32
C MET A 175 2.89 -48.43 50.63
N GLN A 176 1.73 -47.89 51.02
CA GLN A 176 0.98 -48.36 52.18
C GLN A 176 0.59 -49.84 52.04
N ASN A 177 0.14 -50.25 50.85
CA ASN A 177 -0.18 -51.65 50.56
C ASN A 177 1.07 -52.56 50.63
N GLN A 178 2.24 -52.09 50.21
CA GLN A 178 3.50 -52.82 50.38
C GLN A 178 3.92 -52.93 51.86
N GLU A 179 3.74 -51.89 52.66
CA GLU A 179 3.95 -51.95 54.11
C GLU A 179 3.00 -52.92 54.79
N LEU A 180 1.71 -52.91 54.42
CA LEU A 180 0.72 -53.85 54.94
C LEU A 180 1.09 -55.29 54.58
N LYS A 181 1.53 -55.56 53.34
CA LYS A 181 2.05 -56.89 52.94
C LYS A 181 3.23 -57.32 53.82
N LYS A 182 4.25 -56.45 53.99
CA LYS A 182 5.40 -56.73 54.87
C LYS A 182 5.00 -56.99 56.33
N ARG A 183 3.98 -56.29 56.85
CA ARG A 183 3.44 -56.53 58.20
C ARG A 183 2.77 -57.91 58.29
N VAL A 184 1.94 -58.27 57.31
CA VAL A 184 1.28 -59.59 57.24
C VAL A 184 2.32 -60.71 57.10
N GLU A 185 3.33 -60.56 56.24
CA GLU A 185 4.44 -61.52 56.10
C GLU A 185 5.23 -61.67 57.41
N ALA A 186 5.49 -60.57 58.12
CA ALA A 186 6.16 -60.61 59.43
C ALA A 186 5.30 -61.24 60.53
N GLU A 187 3.97 -61.07 60.50
CA GLU A 187 3.05 -61.76 61.40
C GLU A 187 2.96 -63.25 61.12
N GLN A 188 2.88 -63.66 59.85
CA GLN A 188 2.96 -65.07 59.44
C GLN A 188 4.29 -65.69 59.86
N GLY A 189 5.40 -64.98 59.66
CA GLY A 189 6.73 -65.40 60.14
C GLY A 189 6.79 -65.58 61.66
N LYS A 190 6.19 -64.68 62.44
CA LYS A 190 6.05 -64.83 63.91
C LYS A 190 5.23 -66.05 64.29
N GLN A 191 4.11 -66.32 63.62
CA GLN A 191 3.26 -67.49 63.89
C GLN A 191 4.02 -68.81 63.60
N VAL A 192 4.78 -68.87 62.52
CA VAL A 192 5.65 -70.03 62.20
C VAL A 192 6.77 -70.21 63.24
N LEU A 193 7.40 -69.12 63.71
CA LEU A 193 8.39 -69.20 64.78
C LEU A 193 7.77 -69.66 66.12
N GLN A 194 6.55 -69.21 66.43
CA GLN A 194 5.83 -69.66 67.62
C GLN A 194 5.47 -71.15 67.56
N SER A 195 5.00 -71.66 66.42
CA SER A 195 4.73 -73.10 66.28
C SER A 195 6.00 -73.94 66.33
N GLN A 196 7.12 -73.47 65.75
CA GLN A 196 8.44 -74.09 65.92
C GLN A 196 8.92 -74.09 67.38
N MET A 197 8.68 -73.03 68.13
CA MET A 197 9.02 -73.00 69.56
C MET A 197 8.18 -73.99 70.38
N LEU A 198 6.88 -74.11 70.10
CA LEU A 198 6.01 -75.10 70.74
C LEU A 198 6.47 -76.53 70.42
N LEU A 199 6.68 -76.86 69.14
CA LEU A 199 7.25 -78.15 68.71
C LEU A 199 8.58 -78.47 69.40
N ARG A 200 9.47 -77.49 69.54
CA ARG A 200 10.74 -77.64 70.27
C ARG A 200 10.56 -77.81 71.78
N GLN A 201 9.48 -77.27 72.34
CA GLN A 201 9.12 -77.43 73.74
C GLN A 201 8.55 -78.84 74.00
N ASP A 202 7.77 -79.37 73.06
CA ASP A 202 7.23 -80.73 73.11
C ASP A 202 8.33 -81.77 72.91
N LEU A 203 9.22 -81.60 71.92
CA LEU A 203 10.46 -82.39 71.77
C LEU A 203 11.34 -82.37 73.03
N ARG A 204 11.38 -81.26 73.77
CA ARG A 204 12.08 -81.19 75.07
C ARG A 204 11.37 -81.97 76.16
N ARG A 205 10.03 -82.01 76.17
CA ARG A 205 9.25 -82.84 77.12
C ARG A 205 9.45 -84.32 76.80
N GLU A 206 9.39 -84.71 75.53
CA GLU A 206 9.67 -86.07 75.07
C GLU A 206 11.08 -86.51 75.50
N ALA A 207 12.10 -85.72 75.19
CA ALA A 207 13.48 -86.00 75.61
C ALA A 207 13.67 -86.02 77.15
N GLN A 208 12.89 -85.25 77.91
CA GLN A 208 12.88 -85.33 79.38
C GLN A 208 12.28 -86.65 79.87
N MET A 209 11.15 -87.09 79.30
CA MET A 209 10.55 -88.39 79.61
C MET A 209 11.48 -89.54 79.24
N GLU A 210 12.17 -89.46 78.10
CA GLU A 210 13.20 -90.43 77.70
C GLU A 210 14.38 -90.44 78.67
N ALA A 211 14.90 -89.28 79.06
CA ALA A 211 16.00 -89.16 80.03
C ALA A 211 15.61 -89.67 81.44
N GLU A 212 14.35 -89.51 81.87
CA GLU A 212 13.85 -90.11 83.11
C GLU A 212 13.76 -91.65 82.99
N MET A 213 13.30 -92.17 81.85
CA MET A 213 13.28 -93.60 81.57
C MET A 213 14.70 -94.20 81.44
N GLU A 214 15.67 -93.45 80.91
CA GLU A 214 17.08 -93.81 80.92
C GLU A 214 17.68 -93.75 82.32
N ARG A 215 17.40 -92.71 83.11
CA ARG A 215 17.80 -92.63 84.51
C ARG A 215 17.29 -93.84 85.30
N LEU A 216 16.05 -94.26 85.13
CA LEU A 216 15.50 -95.47 85.78
C LEU A 216 16.16 -96.77 85.30
N LYS A 217 16.72 -96.81 84.08
CA LYS A 217 17.58 -97.93 83.63
C LYS A 217 18.97 -97.84 84.25
N ILE A 218 19.54 -96.64 84.34
CA ILE A 218 20.85 -96.38 84.95
C ILE A 218 20.82 -96.68 86.46
N GLU A 219 19.75 -96.33 87.19
CA GLU A 219 19.58 -96.70 88.60
C GLU A 219 19.56 -98.23 88.80
N LYS A 220 18.96 -98.99 87.87
CA LYS A 220 19.04 -100.46 87.89
C LYS A 220 20.44 -100.99 87.57
N ILE A 221 21.16 -100.35 86.64
CA ILE A 221 22.56 -100.69 86.34
C ILE A 221 23.45 -100.34 87.55
N ILE A 222 23.21 -99.22 88.24
CA ILE A 222 23.94 -98.85 89.46
C ILE A 222 23.70 -99.88 90.56
N GLN A 223 22.46 -100.36 90.75
CA GLN A 223 22.20 -101.46 91.70
C GLN A 223 22.97 -102.74 91.33
N GLN A 224 23.03 -103.10 90.05
CA GLN A 224 23.85 -104.22 89.57
C GLN A 224 25.36 -103.99 89.78
N VAL A 225 25.83 -102.76 89.56
CA VAL A 225 27.23 -102.37 89.79
C VAL A 225 27.56 -102.32 91.29
N GLU A 226 26.64 -101.94 92.18
CA GLU A 226 26.84 -102.01 93.63
C GLU A 226 26.94 -103.47 94.11
N GLU A 227 26.18 -104.38 93.52
CA GLU A 227 26.29 -105.83 93.75
C GLU A 227 27.63 -106.40 93.22
N GLU A 228 28.09 -105.95 92.04
CA GLU A 228 29.39 -106.34 91.46
C GLU A 228 30.60 -105.70 92.19
N ASP A 229 30.53 -104.43 92.58
CA ASP A 229 31.56 -103.71 93.35
C ASP A 229 31.68 -104.27 94.77
N ALA A 230 30.60 -104.74 95.38
CA ALA A 230 30.68 -105.49 96.64
C ALA A 230 31.51 -106.77 96.47
N ALA A 231 31.40 -107.46 95.34
CA ALA A 231 32.25 -108.60 95.00
C ALA A 231 33.69 -108.18 94.63
N GLU A 232 33.88 -107.06 93.93
CA GLU A 232 35.22 -106.57 93.56
C GLU A 232 35.98 -106.01 94.78
N LEU A 233 35.31 -105.39 95.76
CA LEU A 233 35.95 -104.91 97.00
C LEU A 233 36.57 -106.05 97.80
N VAL A 234 35.94 -107.23 97.82
CA VAL A 234 36.51 -108.46 98.41
C VAL A 234 37.76 -108.95 97.66
N GLN A 235 37.92 -108.61 96.38
CA GLN A 235 39.14 -108.89 95.61
C GLN A 235 40.19 -107.77 95.76
N ARG A 236 39.80 -106.50 95.63
CA ARG A 236 40.69 -105.32 95.76
C ARG A 236 41.33 -105.18 97.13
N ALA A 237 40.67 -105.65 98.20
CA ALA A 237 41.29 -105.74 99.52
C ALA A 237 42.60 -106.55 99.48
N LYS A 238 42.64 -107.63 98.70
CA LYS A 238 43.81 -108.51 98.52
C LYS A 238 44.91 -107.90 97.64
N SER A 239 44.56 -106.94 96.78
CA SER A 239 45.52 -106.26 95.86
C SER A 239 46.06 -104.93 96.39
N ARG A 240 45.34 -104.25 97.31
CA ARG A 240 45.77 -102.97 97.90
C ARG A 240 46.95 -103.11 98.86
N GLU A 241 47.14 -104.28 99.46
CA GLU A 241 48.34 -104.60 100.25
C GLU A 241 49.60 -104.62 99.36
N GLN A 242 49.48 -104.85 98.05
CA GLN A 242 50.61 -105.05 97.14
C GLN A 242 51.07 -103.77 96.38
N THR A 243 50.31 -102.67 96.43
CA THR A 243 50.57 -101.46 95.62
C THR A 243 50.94 -100.22 96.42
N ARG A 244 50.79 -100.25 97.75
CA ARG A 244 51.08 -99.10 98.63
C ARG A 244 52.57 -98.73 98.69
N GLU A 245 53.45 -99.64 98.27
CA GLU A 245 54.91 -99.52 98.38
C GLU A 245 55.58 -98.70 97.26
N MET A 246 54.85 -98.32 96.19
CA MET A 246 55.47 -97.75 94.97
C MET A 246 55.37 -96.21 94.78
N ILE A 247 54.40 -95.52 95.40
CA ILE A 247 53.97 -94.19 94.89
C ILE A 247 54.75 -92.98 95.46
N GLU A 248 55.44 -93.10 96.59
CA GLU A 248 56.01 -91.94 97.31
C GLU A 248 57.18 -91.22 96.60
N GLN A 249 57.62 -91.69 95.43
CA GLN A 249 58.90 -91.30 94.83
C GLN A 249 58.84 -90.15 93.79
N THR A 250 57.68 -89.84 93.20
CA THR A 250 57.61 -89.06 91.93
C THR A 250 57.28 -87.56 92.03
N HIS A 251 56.85 -87.04 93.17
CA HIS A 251 56.18 -85.72 93.24
C HIS A 251 57.05 -84.45 93.15
N ARG A 252 58.39 -84.54 93.10
CA ARG A 252 59.29 -83.40 93.45
C ARG A 252 59.72 -82.46 92.31
N GLU A 253 59.40 -82.73 91.04
CA GLU A 253 60.13 -82.13 89.91
C GLU A 253 59.47 -80.91 89.19
N ARG A 254 58.18 -80.63 89.42
CA ARG A 254 57.34 -79.91 88.44
C ARG A 254 57.28 -78.35 88.51
N ALA A 255 58.00 -77.69 89.42
CA ALA A 255 57.64 -76.33 89.87
C ALA A 255 58.28 -75.11 89.14
N LYS A 256 59.28 -75.29 88.26
CA LYS A 256 60.19 -74.18 87.88
C LYS A 256 59.85 -73.33 86.63
N ALA A 257 58.88 -73.71 85.80
CA ALA A 257 58.85 -73.28 84.38
C ALA A 257 57.94 -72.07 83.99
N LYS A 258 57.53 -71.18 84.92
CA LYS A 258 56.32 -70.34 84.70
C LYS A 258 56.46 -68.80 84.74
N GLN A 259 57.68 -68.22 84.75
CA GLN A 259 57.86 -66.78 85.07
C GLN A 259 58.28 -65.83 83.91
N GLU A 260 58.67 -66.30 82.73
CA GLU A 260 59.47 -65.49 81.78
C GLU A 260 58.70 -64.71 80.68
N GLN A 261 57.36 -64.73 80.64
CA GLN A 261 56.59 -64.33 79.42
C GLN A 261 55.98 -62.91 79.39
N ILE A 262 56.17 -62.04 80.39
CA ILE A 262 55.27 -60.88 80.60
C ILE A 262 55.77 -59.52 80.04
N ASP A 263 57.06 -59.32 79.79
CA ASP A 263 57.63 -57.95 79.63
C ASP A 263 57.60 -57.32 78.21
N THR A 264 57.14 -58.02 77.17
CA THR A 264 57.35 -57.56 75.77
C THR A 264 56.34 -56.56 75.21
N LEU A 265 55.12 -56.46 75.78
CA LEU A 265 53.95 -55.87 75.09
C LEU A 265 53.73 -54.34 75.24
N ARG A 266 54.66 -53.57 75.83
CA ARG A 266 54.39 -52.17 76.28
C ARG A 266 54.97 -51.03 75.41
N ARG A 267 55.38 -51.25 74.15
CA ARG A 267 56.20 -50.26 73.40
C ARG A 267 55.63 -49.71 72.08
N GLU A 268 54.43 -50.09 71.64
CA GLU A 268 54.01 -49.86 70.23
C GLU A 268 52.95 -48.75 70.00
N ASP A 269 52.34 -48.16 71.04
CA ASP A 269 51.11 -47.35 70.89
C ASP A 269 51.28 -45.81 70.68
N GLU A 270 52.49 -45.24 70.74
CA GLU A 270 52.65 -43.76 70.85
C GLU A 270 52.73 -42.97 69.52
N ALA A 271 52.73 -43.62 68.34
CA ALA A 271 53.20 -42.99 67.09
C ALA A 271 52.13 -42.30 66.18
N ILE A 272 50.82 -42.37 66.48
CA ILE A 272 49.75 -42.14 65.48
C ILE A 272 49.11 -40.71 65.53
N ALA A 273 49.47 -39.85 66.49
CA ALA A 273 48.68 -38.65 66.82
C ALA A 273 48.92 -37.36 65.99
N GLU A 274 50.03 -37.21 65.25
CA GLU A 274 50.49 -35.87 64.83
C GLU A 274 50.01 -35.37 63.44
N TYR A 275 49.53 -36.24 62.54
CA TYR A 275 49.31 -35.86 61.13
C TYR A 275 48.05 -35.01 60.88
N GLN A 276 47.06 -35.02 61.78
CA GLN A 276 45.71 -34.46 61.51
C GLN A 276 45.58 -32.92 61.59
N ARG A 277 46.63 -32.17 61.96
CA ARG A 277 46.53 -30.71 62.20
C ARG A 277 46.70 -29.79 60.97
N ARG A 278 47.15 -30.28 59.81
CA ARG A 278 47.62 -29.40 58.70
C ARG A 278 46.63 -29.03 57.58
N VAL A 279 45.36 -29.46 57.64
CA VAL A 279 44.44 -29.39 56.47
C VAL A 279 43.38 -28.27 56.56
N ARG A 280 43.26 -27.54 57.69
CA ARG A 280 42.12 -26.62 57.95
C ARG A 280 42.35 -25.12 57.71
N GLU A 281 43.49 -24.72 57.12
CA GLU A 281 43.89 -23.30 57.00
C GLU A 281 43.86 -22.73 55.56
N ARG A 282 43.16 -23.36 54.60
CA ARG A 282 43.19 -22.94 53.17
C ARG A 282 41.85 -22.56 52.52
N GLU A 283 40.73 -22.58 53.23
CA GLU A 283 39.39 -22.38 52.64
C GLU A 283 38.66 -21.10 53.11
N ALA A 284 39.38 -20.11 53.66
CA ALA A 284 38.78 -18.91 54.27
C ALA A 284 38.70 -17.65 53.38
N ASP A 285 39.57 -17.51 52.37
CA ASP A 285 39.81 -16.20 51.72
C ASP A 285 39.01 -15.93 50.42
N ILE A 286 38.09 -16.82 50.01
CA ILE A 286 37.29 -16.66 48.79
C ILE A 286 35.80 -16.78 49.09
N LYS A 287 35.19 -15.74 49.71
CA LYS A 287 33.73 -15.45 49.64
C LYS A 287 33.22 -14.16 50.31
N ALA A 288 34.07 -13.25 50.80
CA ALA A 288 33.61 -11.99 51.37
C ALA A 288 33.49 -10.89 50.30
N ALA A 289 32.23 -10.57 49.94
CA ALA A 289 31.68 -9.25 49.54
C ALA A 289 32.60 -8.15 48.97
N SER A 290 32.22 -7.38 47.95
CA SER A 290 30.97 -7.34 47.16
C SER A 290 31.12 -6.25 46.11
N GLU A 291 30.58 -6.48 44.92
CA GLU A 291 30.27 -5.44 43.95
C GLU A 291 29.17 -4.48 44.50
N VAL A 292 28.76 -3.51 43.68
CA VAL A 292 27.53 -2.68 43.88
C VAL A 292 27.57 -1.64 45.01
N LYS A 293 28.42 -0.59 44.91
CA LYS A 293 28.18 0.65 45.70
C LYS A 293 28.33 2.03 45.06
N LYS A 294 29.10 2.26 43.98
CA LYS A 294 29.38 3.64 43.52
C LYS A 294 29.22 3.94 42.02
N ALA A 295 28.25 3.29 41.38
CA ALA A 295 27.59 3.83 40.19
C ALA A 295 26.64 5.00 40.56
N HIS A 296 27.17 6.04 41.21
CA HIS A 296 26.41 7.20 41.72
C HIS A 296 27.10 8.54 41.38
N GLU A 297 28.23 8.53 40.67
CA GLU A 297 29.00 9.75 40.37
C GLU A 297 28.67 10.35 38.98
N ASP A 298 27.91 9.62 38.13
CA ASP A 298 27.33 10.08 36.85
C ASP A 298 26.19 11.12 37.00
N ALA A 299 26.03 11.74 38.17
CA ALA A 299 24.91 12.63 38.50
C ALA A 299 25.24 14.14 38.49
N MET A 300 26.50 14.54 38.22
CA MET A 300 26.94 15.95 38.19
C MET A 300 27.01 16.55 36.77
N PHE A 301 26.00 16.27 35.94
CA PHE A 301 25.88 16.81 34.58
C PHE A 301 25.31 18.26 34.54
N ARG A 302 25.07 18.93 35.68
CA ARG A 302 24.14 20.08 35.75
C ARG A 302 24.67 21.28 36.54
N ALA A 303 25.88 21.70 36.19
CA ALA A 303 26.42 23.04 36.43
C ALA A 303 27.06 23.55 35.12
N VAL A 304 26.27 23.64 34.04
CA VAL A 304 25.57 24.88 33.66
C VAL A 304 26.59 25.99 33.40
N GLU A 305 27.02 26.23 32.16
CA GLU A 305 26.21 26.86 31.07
C GLU A 305 25.70 28.28 31.40
N ALA A 306 26.06 28.86 32.56
CA ALA A 306 25.67 30.22 32.96
C ALA A 306 26.76 31.29 32.73
N GLU A 307 28.04 30.95 32.89
CA GLU A 307 29.11 31.99 32.97
C GLU A 307 29.55 32.57 31.63
N ILE A 308 29.34 31.88 30.50
CA ILE A 308 29.75 32.36 29.17
C ILE A 308 28.79 33.46 28.63
N GLN A 309 27.66 33.70 29.30
CA GLN A 309 26.84 34.90 29.06
C GLN A 309 27.44 36.20 29.67
N ALA A 310 28.69 36.17 30.17
CA ALA A 310 29.52 37.34 30.43
C ALA A 310 30.09 38.03 29.16
N LYS A 311 29.79 37.48 27.98
CA LYS A 311 29.40 38.19 26.75
C LYS A 311 29.29 39.74 26.84
N MET A 312 29.74 40.42 25.79
CA MET A 312 29.10 41.65 25.25
C MET A 312 29.13 42.91 26.14
N ARG A 313 30.10 43.08 27.05
CA ARG A 313 30.30 44.36 27.78
C ARG A 313 31.59 45.11 27.41
N GLU A 314 32.41 44.55 26.54
CA GLU A 314 33.70 45.14 26.13
C GLU A 314 33.64 45.82 24.74
N GLU A 315 32.47 45.85 24.10
CA GLU A 315 32.29 46.36 22.72
C GLU A 315 31.67 47.78 22.66
N GLU A 316 31.24 48.37 23.78
CA GLU A 316 30.51 49.67 23.82
C GLU A 316 31.40 50.93 23.94
N GLU A 317 32.72 50.79 24.11
CA GLU A 317 33.61 51.93 24.42
C GLU A 317 34.28 52.61 23.21
N ILE A 318 34.14 52.07 21.99
CA ILE A 318 34.88 52.54 20.79
C ILE A 318 34.15 53.65 20.00
N GLU A 319 32.84 53.85 20.18
CA GLU A 319 32.05 54.78 19.34
C GLU A 319 32.10 56.27 19.76
N ARG A 320 32.69 56.64 20.91
CA ARG A 320 32.56 58.00 21.48
C ARG A 320 33.62 59.05 21.10
N LEU A 321 34.53 58.77 20.17
CA LEU A 321 35.68 59.64 19.86
C LEU A 321 35.70 60.21 18.42
N ARG A 322 34.53 60.41 17.79
CA ARG A 322 34.45 60.83 16.38
C ARG A 322 33.81 62.20 16.09
N ASP A 323 33.17 62.83 17.09
CA ASP A 323 32.21 63.92 16.84
C ASP A 323 32.69 65.35 17.19
N GLU A 324 33.92 65.54 17.69
CA GLU A 324 34.36 66.84 18.25
C GLU A 324 35.16 67.76 17.30
N LEU A 325 35.35 67.43 16.01
CA LEU A 325 36.34 68.10 15.14
C LEU A 325 35.77 69.03 14.02
N TRP A 326 34.47 69.35 14.01
CA TRP A 326 33.80 69.97 12.85
C TRP A 326 33.57 71.50 12.93
N GLU A 327 33.70 72.14 14.09
CA GLU A 327 33.05 73.45 14.32
C GLU A 327 33.88 74.74 14.06
N GLU A 328 35.19 74.69 13.79
CA GLU A 328 36.05 75.90 13.84
C GLU A 328 36.22 76.73 12.53
N GLU A 329 35.88 76.25 11.34
CA GLU A 329 36.38 76.86 10.07
C GLU A 329 35.62 78.11 9.53
N LEU A 330 34.46 78.52 10.06
CA LEU A 330 33.49 79.35 9.29
C LEU A 330 33.73 80.88 9.25
N LEU A 331 34.60 81.48 10.06
CA LEU A 331 34.40 82.87 10.55
C LEU A 331 35.06 84.07 9.80
N GLN A 332 35.90 83.91 8.76
CA GLN A 332 36.82 85.01 8.32
C GLN A 332 36.42 85.94 7.13
N LYS A 333 35.35 85.71 6.35
CA LYS A 333 35.25 86.22 4.94
C LYS A 333 34.70 87.65 4.61
N LYS A 334 34.42 88.58 5.55
CA LYS A 334 33.38 89.65 5.33
C LYS A 334 33.76 91.16 5.19
N ARG A 335 35.01 91.61 4.96
CA ARG A 335 35.43 93.01 5.32
C ARG A 335 35.88 94.08 4.27
N ALA A 336 35.74 93.97 2.94
CA ALA A 336 36.54 94.83 2.01
C ALA A 336 35.91 95.39 0.68
N GLN A 337 34.97 96.37 0.67
CA GLN A 337 34.26 96.76 -0.60
C GLN A 337 33.86 98.26 -0.92
N GLU A 338 34.17 99.33 -0.18
CA GLU A 338 33.32 100.56 -0.22
C GLU A 338 33.76 101.90 -0.93
N GLU A 339 35.00 102.14 -1.39
CA GLU A 339 35.55 103.55 -1.42
C GLU A 339 35.53 104.43 -2.73
N GLU A 340 35.06 104.00 -3.91
CA GLU A 340 35.67 104.45 -5.19
C GLU A 340 35.03 105.60 -6.08
N LYS A 341 34.06 106.44 -5.64
CA LYS A 341 33.00 106.94 -6.59
C LYS A 341 32.88 108.43 -7.06
N ILE A 342 33.69 109.41 -6.66
CA ILE A 342 33.17 110.82 -6.55
C ILE A 342 33.46 111.86 -7.69
N ALA A 343 34.56 111.83 -8.45
CA ALA A 343 35.17 113.09 -8.96
C ALA A 343 34.72 113.74 -10.32
N ALA A 344 34.09 113.04 -11.27
CA ALA A 344 34.22 113.39 -12.71
C ALA A 344 33.12 114.28 -13.36
N LYS A 345 32.89 115.56 -12.96
CA LYS A 345 31.60 116.25 -13.29
C LYS A 345 31.51 117.64 -13.99
N GLN A 346 32.52 118.52 -14.05
CA GLN A 346 32.21 119.97 -14.24
C GLN A 346 32.45 120.66 -15.60
N GLN A 347 33.46 120.30 -16.41
CA GLN A 347 33.90 121.15 -17.54
C GLN A 347 33.02 121.13 -18.81
N ALA A 348 31.95 120.33 -18.84
CA ALA A 348 31.21 119.99 -20.05
C ALA A 348 30.16 121.04 -20.55
N LYS A 349 30.27 122.33 -20.17
CA LYS A 349 29.10 123.24 -20.20
C LYS A 349 29.01 124.29 -21.32
N GLU A 350 30.10 124.83 -21.86
CA GLU A 350 30.04 126.11 -22.60
C GLU A 350 30.07 126.00 -24.13
N GLU A 351 30.79 125.03 -24.71
CA GLU A 351 30.78 124.74 -26.16
C GLU A 351 29.37 124.39 -26.69
N MET A 352 28.48 124.03 -25.76
CA MET A 352 27.03 123.81 -25.92
C MET A 352 26.29 124.92 -26.67
N MET A 353 26.64 126.20 -26.49
CA MET A 353 25.75 127.31 -26.89
C MET A 353 25.81 127.65 -28.39
N ARG A 354 26.99 127.81 -29.00
CA ARG A 354 27.10 128.16 -30.44
C ARG A 354 26.78 127.00 -31.38
N SER A 355 26.95 125.76 -30.89
CA SER A 355 26.46 124.56 -31.55
C SER A 355 24.94 124.60 -31.80
N ASN A 356 24.19 125.36 -30.99
CA ASN A 356 22.73 125.33 -30.94
C ASN A 356 22.02 126.11 -32.08
N GLU A 357 22.57 127.23 -32.56
CA GLU A 357 21.88 128.07 -33.56
C GLU A 357 21.97 127.49 -34.99
N MET A 358 23.15 127.07 -35.43
CA MET A 358 23.30 126.31 -36.68
C MET A 358 22.59 124.95 -36.60
N GLN A 359 22.49 124.37 -35.40
CA GLN A 359 21.57 123.25 -35.15
C GLN A 359 20.12 123.62 -35.48
N MET A 360 19.62 124.82 -35.19
CA MET A 360 18.18 125.15 -35.36
C MET A 360 17.73 125.18 -36.81
N GLN A 361 18.55 125.67 -37.75
CA GLN A 361 18.21 125.64 -39.18
C GLN A 361 18.33 124.22 -39.74
N LEU A 362 19.43 123.51 -39.41
CA LEU A 362 19.58 122.10 -39.79
C LEU A 362 18.44 121.24 -39.22
N LYS A 363 18.01 121.48 -37.98
CA LYS A 363 16.84 120.84 -37.34
C LYS A 363 15.57 121.10 -38.14
N GLN A 364 15.35 122.27 -38.74
CA GLN A 364 14.12 122.54 -39.49
C GLN A 364 14.05 121.79 -40.82
N GLU A 365 15.12 121.74 -41.60
CA GLU A 365 15.17 120.95 -42.83
C GLU A 365 15.17 119.45 -42.54
N LEU A 366 15.89 119.03 -41.49
CA LEU A 366 15.82 117.66 -40.98
C LEU A 366 14.40 117.31 -40.53
N LEU A 367 13.65 118.19 -39.85
CA LEU A 367 12.27 117.94 -39.43
C LEU A 367 11.31 117.73 -40.61
N VAL A 368 11.48 118.46 -41.72
CA VAL A 368 10.63 118.27 -42.91
C VAL A 368 10.95 116.94 -43.59
N ARG A 369 12.24 116.60 -43.72
CA ARG A 369 12.67 115.31 -44.29
C ARG A 369 12.28 114.13 -43.38
N GLN A 370 12.46 114.28 -42.07
CA GLN A 370 12.02 113.35 -41.04
C GLN A 370 10.52 113.11 -41.12
N ARG A 371 9.68 114.13 -41.31
CA ARG A 371 8.22 113.92 -41.46
C ARG A 371 7.87 113.09 -42.70
N ALA A 372 8.52 113.32 -43.85
CA ALA A 372 8.29 112.53 -45.05
C ALA A 372 8.80 111.08 -44.89
N ASP A 373 9.97 110.91 -44.29
CA ASP A 373 10.53 109.59 -43.96
C ASP A 373 9.68 108.87 -42.89
N GLU A 374 9.13 109.59 -41.91
CA GLU A 374 8.20 109.12 -40.88
C GLU A 374 6.85 108.71 -41.49
N GLU A 375 6.29 109.46 -42.43
CA GLU A 375 5.04 109.11 -43.12
C GLU A 375 5.20 107.82 -43.93
N ALA A 376 6.27 107.72 -44.75
CA ALA A 376 6.59 106.50 -45.49
C ALA A 376 6.90 105.31 -44.56
N PHE A 377 7.62 105.54 -43.46
CA PHE A 377 7.89 104.53 -42.43
C PHE A 377 6.62 104.10 -41.70
N ASN A 378 5.70 105.02 -41.41
CA ASN A 378 4.42 104.75 -40.78
C ASN A 378 3.47 103.97 -41.71
N GLU A 379 3.51 104.21 -43.03
CA GLU A 379 2.76 103.41 -44.00
C GLU A 379 3.32 101.99 -44.13
N MET A 380 4.64 101.86 -44.29
CA MET A 380 5.32 100.56 -44.28
C MET A 380 5.08 99.80 -42.96
N LEU A 381 5.08 100.49 -41.81
CA LEU A 381 4.70 99.92 -40.52
C LEU A 381 3.24 99.46 -40.50
N LYS A 382 2.27 100.26 -40.99
CA LYS A 382 0.85 99.86 -41.05
C LYS A 382 0.64 98.62 -41.92
N GLU A 383 1.32 98.52 -43.06
CA GLU A 383 1.26 97.33 -43.91
C GLU A 383 1.93 96.13 -43.25
N ARG A 384 3.10 96.33 -42.63
CA ARG A 384 3.80 95.30 -41.86
C ARG A 384 2.94 94.80 -40.71
N PHE A 385 2.38 95.67 -39.87
CA PHE A 385 1.47 95.31 -38.79
C PHE A 385 0.23 94.57 -39.30
N ARG A 386 -0.41 95.00 -40.41
CA ARG A 386 -1.50 94.23 -41.02
C ARG A 386 -1.08 92.84 -41.50
N SER A 387 0.16 92.70 -42.00
CA SER A 387 0.70 91.40 -42.41
C SER A 387 1.04 90.51 -41.20
N ASP A 388 1.54 91.11 -40.12
CA ASP A 388 1.93 90.44 -38.90
C ASP A 388 0.69 90.08 -38.05
N GLU A 389 -0.35 90.92 -37.98
CA GLU A 389 -1.67 90.60 -37.41
C GLU A 389 -2.32 89.39 -38.11
N ARG A 390 -2.26 89.33 -39.45
CA ARG A 390 -2.75 88.16 -40.21
C ARG A 390 -1.96 86.90 -39.87
N ARG A 391 -0.63 86.98 -39.86
CA ARG A 391 0.24 85.86 -39.43
C ARG A 391 -0.03 85.47 -37.99
N GLU A 392 -0.23 86.41 -37.08
CA GLU A 392 -0.53 86.13 -35.68
C GLU A 392 -1.90 85.47 -35.50
N MET A 393 -2.92 85.87 -36.25
CA MET A 393 -4.23 85.22 -36.27
C MET A 393 -4.15 83.80 -36.83
N GLU A 394 -3.40 83.58 -37.92
CA GLU A 394 -3.14 82.25 -38.48
C GLU A 394 -2.33 81.37 -37.50
N LEU A 395 -1.27 81.89 -36.89
CA LEU A 395 -0.47 81.20 -35.88
C LEU A 395 -1.24 80.98 -34.57
N ALA A 396 -2.19 81.84 -34.21
CA ALA A 396 -3.09 81.64 -33.07
C ALA A 396 -4.12 80.56 -33.37
N ALA A 397 -4.71 80.55 -34.57
CA ALA A 397 -5.62 79.50 -35.03
C ALA A 397 -4.90 78.14 -35.14
N PHE A 398 -3.67 78.11 -35.64
CA PHE A 398 -2.82 76.93 -35.70
C PHE A 398 -2.48 76.41 -34.29
N ARG A 399 -2.05 77.29 -33.37
CA ARG A 399 -1.80 76.94 -31.96
C ARG A 399 -3.06 76.46 -31.22
N ARG A 400 -4.26 76.96 -31.59
CA ARG A 400 -5.54 76.43 -31.06
C ARG A 400 -5.81 75.02 -31.57
N LYS A 401 -5.77 74.81 -32.90
CA LYS A 401 -5.95 73.49 -33.51
C LYS A 401 -4.98 72.44 -32.98
N GLN A 402 -3.70 72.78 -32.81
CA GLN A 402 -2.72 71.87 -32.21
C GLN A 402 -3.03 71.53 -30.75
N ARG A 403 -3.54 72.49 -29.96
CA ARG A 403 -3.99 72.22 -28.57
C ARG A 403 -5.25 71.36 -28.53
N GLU A 404 -6.21 71.61 -29.41
CA GLU A 404 -7.43 70.81 -29.56
C GLU A 404 -7.07 69.36 -29.93
N GLN A 405 -6.23 69.17 -30.96
CA GLN A 405 -5.72 67.85 -31.35
C GLN A 405 -4.98 67.13 -30.21
N PHE A 406 -4.10 67.83 -29.49
CA PHE A 406 -3.38 67.26 -28.35
C PHE A 406 -4.30 66.92 -27.17
N VAL A 407 -5.36 67.69 -26.94
CA VAL A 407 -6.40 67.39 -25.93
C VAL A 407 -7.22 66.17 -26.35
N ASP A 408 -7.61 66.07 -27.62
CA ASP A 408 -8.32 64.91 -28.18
C ASP A 408 -7.45 63.64 -28.14
N GLU A 409 -6.15 63.75 -28.42
CA GLU A 409 -5.18 62.65 -28.28
C GLU A 409 -5.01 62.22 -26.83
N ILE A 410 -4.92 63.16 -25.88
CA ILE A 410 -4.90 62.86 -24.44
C ILE A 410 -6.22 62.20 -23.99
N ALA A 411 -7.37 62.64 -24.51
CA ALA A 411 -8.66 62.02 -24.23
C ALA A 411 -8.66 60.56 -24.71
N ARG A 412 -8.35 60.32 -25.99
CA ARG A 412 -8.21 58.96 -26.55
C ARG A 412 -7.23 58.09 -25.77
N HIS A 413 -6.09 58.63 -25.36
CA HIS A 413 -5.12 57.89 -24.54
C HIS A 413 -5.61 57.62 -23.11
N ARG A 414 -6.51 58.44 -22.54
CA ARG A 414 -7.16 58.17 -21.26
C ARG A 414 -8.26 57.12 -21.42
N ASP A 415 -9.07 57.23 -22.46
CA ASP A 415 -10.15 56.30 -22.76
C ASP A 415 -9.59 54.90 -23.02
N LEU A 416 -8.57 54.76 -23.88
CA LEU A 416 -7.84 53.52 -24.10
C LEU A 416 -7.22 52.95 -22.82
N LYS A 417 -6.71 53.80 -21.91
CA LYS A 417 -6.20 53.34 -20.61
C LYS A 417 -7.31 52.85 -19.69
N GLN A 418 -8.49 53.48 -19.71
CA GLN A 418 -9.65 53.03 -18.95
C GLN A 418 -10.20 51.71 -19.50
N GLU A 419 -10.27 51.56 -20.82
CA GLU A 419 -10.65 50.32 -21.50
C GLU A 419 -9.67 49.18 -21.17
N MET A 420 -8.36 49.43 -21.24
CA MET A 420 -7.33 48.46 -20.84
C MET A 420 -7.48 48.02 -19.38
N VAL A 421 -7.60 48.95 -18.43
CA VAL A 421 -7.78 48.62 -17.00
C VAL A 421 -9.10 47.90 -16.74
N GLN A 422 -10.18 48.23 -17.46
CA GLN A 422 -11.45 47.50 -17.36
C GLN A 422 -11.34 46.08 -17.93
N ALA A 423 -10.63 45.90 -19.04
CA ALA A 423 -10.38 44.59 -19.63
C ALA A 423 -9.48 43.72 -18.73
N GLU A 424 -8.42 44.28 -18.15
CA GLU A 424 -7.56 43.62 -17.16
C GLU A 424 -8.36 43.21 -15.92
N LEU A 425 -9.19 44.10 -15.36
CA LEU A 425 -10.04 43.79 -14.20
C LEU A 425 -11.10 42.72 -14.52
N GLN A 426 -11.64 42.69 -15.74
CA GLN A 426 -12.55 41.63 -16.18
C GLN A 426 -11.80 40.30 -16.35
N HIS A 427 -10.58 40.32 -16.91
CA HIS A 427 -9.72 39.14 -17.03
C HIS A 427 -9.40 38.54 -15.66
N GLU A 428 -8.94 39.37 -14.71
CA GLU A 428 -8.67 38.93 -13.33
C GLU A 428 -9.90 38.33 -12.65
N ARG A 429 -11.10 38.90 -12.87
CA ARG A 429 -12.34 38.35 -12.32
C ARG A 429 -12.66 36.97 -12.91
N CYS A 430 -12.62 36.85 -14.23
CA CYS A 430 -12.84 35.57 -14.91
C CYS A 430 -11.79 34.51 -14.51
N GLU A 431 -10.54 34.90 -14.29
CA GLU A 431 -9.50 33.99 -13.78
C GLU A 431 -9.75 33.56 -12.34
N ARG A 432 -10.17 34.47 -11.45
CA ARG A 432 -10.55 34.13 -10.07
C ARG A 432 -11.78 33.22 -10.02
N GLU A 433 -12.83 33.55 -10.77
CA GLU A 433 -14.04 32.71 -10.88
C GLU A 433 -13.69 31.31 -11.40
N ARG A 434 -12.77 31.20 -12.36
CA ARG A 434 -12.26 29.92 -12.86
C ARG A 434 -11.43 29.17 -11.81
N GLN A 435 -10.54 29.85 -11.09
CA GLN A 435 -9.76 29.25 -10.00
C GLN A 435 -10.67 28.74 -8.88
N GLU A 436 -11.70 29.50 -8.50
CA GLU A 436 -12.72 29.09 -7.53
C GLU A 436 -13.52 27.87 -8.04
N GLN A 437 -13.88 27.81 -9.33
CA GLN A 437 -14.53 26.65 -9.93
C GLN A 437 -13.61 25.41 -9.93
N ASP A 438 -12.34 25.57 -10.32
CA ASP A 438 -11.34 24.50 -10.33
C ASP A 438 -11.07 23.98 -8.90
N GLU A 439 -10.98 24.87 -7.90
CA GLU A 439 -10.86 24.50 -6.49
C GLU A 439 -12.11 23.80 -5.95
N ASN A 440 -13.30 24.33 -6.24
CA ASN A 440 -14.55 23.71 -5.80
C ASN A 440 -14.74 22.32 -6.45
N TYR A 441 -14.36 22.14 -7.70
CA TYR A 441 -14.33 20.84 -8.37
C TYR A 441 -13.35 19.88 -7.67
N ARG A 442 -12.11 20.32 -7.39
CA ARG A 442 -11.12 19.52 -6.63
C ARG A 442 -11.66 19.11 -5.26
N ARG A 443 -12.27 20.03 -4.52
CA ARG A 443 -12.88 19.75 -3.20
C ARG A 443 -14.00 18.70 -3.32
N GLN A 444 -14.91 18.82 -4.29
CA GLN A 444 -15.96 17.83 -4.53
C GLN A 444 -15.40 16.44 -4.88
N VAL A 445 -14.36 16.37 -5.73
CA VAL A 445 -13.68 15.12 -6.09
C VAL A 445 -13.03 14.48 -4.85
N VAL A 446 -12.31 15.27 -4.04
CA VAL A 446 -11.68 14.80 -2.79
C VAL A 446 -12.72 14.33 -1.77
N GLU A 447 -13.82 15.07 -1.57
CA GLU A 447 -14.90 14.67 -0.68
C GLU A 447 -15.60 13.38 -1.15
N ALA A 448 -15.85 13.23 -2.45
CA ALA A 448 -16.43 12.00 -3.01
C ALA A 448 -15.49 10.80 -2.84
N ALA A 449 -14.18 10.98 -3.08
CA ALA A 449 -13.17 9.95 -2.87
C ALA A 449 -13.03 9.57 -1.38
N LYS A 450 -13.03 10.56 -0.48
CA LYS A 450 -13.05 10.40 0.99
C LYS A 450 -14.26 9.60 1.46
N GLN A 451 -15.46 9.95 0.99
CA GLN A 451 -16.67 9.17 1.29
C GLN A 451 -16.61 7.75 0.75
N ARG A 452 -16.05 7.55 -0.46
CA ARG A 452 -15.89 6.22 -1.06
C ARG A 452 -14.94 5.34 -0.23
N LEU A 453 -13.73 5.82 0.07
CA LEU A 453 -12.75 5.12 0.90
C LEU A 453 -13.33 4.79 2.29
N LEU A 454 -13.99 5.74 2.93
CA LEU A 454 -14.62 5.50 4.24
C LEU A 454 -15.73 4.45 4.16
N ARG A 455 -16.53 4.39 3.09
CA ARG A 455 -17.54 3.33 2.89
C ARG A 455 -16.91 1.96 2.67
N GLU A 456 -15.93 1.87 1.77
CA GLU A 456 -15.23 0.60 1.44
C GLU A 456 -14.53 -0.02 2.66
N HIS A 457 -14.05 0.80 3.61
CA HIS A 457 -13.35 0.33 4.82
C HIS A 457 -14.19 0.36 6.12
N ALA A 458 -15.38 0.99 6.15
CA ALA A 458 -16.19 1.11 7.37
C ALA A 458 -16.58 -0.24 7.97
N ASP A 459 -17.04 -1.18 7.13
CA ASP A 459 -17.51 -2.50 7.56
C ASP A 459 -16.37 -3.34 8.17
N VAL A 460 -15.17 -3.23 7.58
CA VAL A 460 -14.00 -4.01 8.01
C VAL A 460 -13.34 -3.42 9.26
N LEU A 461 -13.37 -2.10 9.45
CA LEU A 461 -12.70 -1.37 10.53
C LEU A 461 -13.67 -0.85 11.61
N GLN A 462 -14.88 -1.39 11.67
CA GLN A 462 -15.87 -1.02 12.67
C GLN A 462 -15.29 -1.17 14.09
N GLY A 463 -15.32 -0.08 14.87
CA GLY A 463 -14.71 0.00 16.21
C GLY A 463 -13.25 0.47 16.25
N TYR A 464 -12.46 0.27 15.18
CA TYR A 464 -11.03 0.61 15.13
C TYR A 464 -10.72 1.96 14.46
N LEU A 465 -11.69 2.56 13.75
CA LEU A 465 -11.59 3.92 13.20
C LEU A 465 -11.57 5.01 14.28
N PRO A 466 -10.76 6.08 14.13
CA PRO A 466 -10.79 7.26 15.01
C PRO A 466 -12.18 7.92 15.06
N ARG A 467 -12.58 8.47 16.21
CA ARG A 467 -13.94 9.00 16.42
C ARG A 467 -14.37 10.08 15.41
N ALA A 468 -13.43 10.90 14.94
CA ALA A 468 -13.68 11.95 13.94
C ALA A 468 -13.89 11.43 12.51
N LEU A 469 -13.46 10.20 12.21
CA LEU A 469 -13.56 9.57 10.88
C LEU A 469 -14.67 8.52 10.79
N ARG A 470 -15.35 8.24 11.90
CA ARG A 470 -16.55 7.39 11.86
C ARG A 470 -17.65 8.15 11.13
N PRO A 471 -18.31 7.58 10.11
CA PRO A 471 -19.55 8.16 9.60
C PRO A 471 -20.52 8.33 10.76
N SER A 472 -21.14 9.51 10.86
CA SER A 472 -21.93 9.92 12.03
C SER A 472 -23.23 9.10 12.12
N SER A 473 -23.15 7.93 12.75
CA SER A 473 -24.29 7.06 13.05
C SER A 473 -25.33 7.71 13.99
N SER A 474 -25.05 8.90 14.51
CA SER A 474 -25.93 9.70 15.36
C SER A 474 -27.07 10.43 14.63
N SER A 475 -27.17 10.35 13.30
CA SER A 475 -28.37 10.80 12.55
C SER A 475 -29.39 9.68 12.32
N ALA A 476 -29.06 8.43 12.65
CA ALA A 476 -29.94 7.27 12.50
C ALA A 476 -30.88 7.06 13.72
N SER A 477 -31.39 8.15 14.32
CA SER A 477 -32.49 8.07 15.31
C SER A 477 -33.86 8.00 14.62
N GLY A 478 -33.97 7.13 13.61
CA GLY A 478 -35.19 6.80 12.89
C GLY A 478 -35.40 5.30 12.97
N GLY A 479 -35.96 4.83 14.09
CA GLY A 479 -36.13 3.41 14.35
C GLY A 479 -37.07 2.76 13.35
N SER A 480 -36.52 2.04 12.37
CA SER A 480 -37.28 1.09 11.57
C SER A 480 -37.61 -0.11 12.47
N ILE A 481 -38.77 -0.03 13.11
CA ILE A 481 -39.33 -1.10 13.92
C ILE A 481 -39.50 -2.34 13.04
N PHE A 482 -39.06 -3.49 13.57
CA PHE A 482 -39.29 -4.82 13.01
C PHE A 482 -40.71 -5.01 12.45
N ARG A 483 -40.81 -5.37 11.16
CA ARG A 483 -41.72 -6.39 10.65
C ARG A 483 -41.32 -6.89 9.27
#